data_AF-A0AAJ1QHH6-F1
#
_entry.id   AF-A0AAJ1QHH6-F1
#
_cell.length_a   1.000
_cell.length_b   1.000
_cell.length_c   1.000
_cell.angle_alpha   90.00
_cell.angle_beta   90.00
_cell.angle_gamma   90.00
#
_symmetry.space_group_name_H-M   'P 1'
#
loop_
_entity.id
_entity.type
_entity.pdbx_description
1 polymer ?
#
loop_
_entity_poly.entity_id
_entity_poly.type
_entity_poly.pdbx_seq_one_letter_code
_entity_poly.pdbx_strand_id
1 'polypeptide(L)'
;MKSFRMIAKTFYWFEDILMQEIKTLGAADVKTQKRMVEFYGDLGFMYKVNYGLRTALRIQQPILTFSAKNNHQFTLRIRIMRRLK
;
A
#
# COMPACT_ATOMS: atom_id res chain seq x y z
N MET A 1 5.72 -14.21 11.05
CA MET A 1 5.90 -12.83 10.52
C MET A 1 4.53 -12.30 10.10
N LYS A 2 4.14 -11.10 10.54
CA LYS A 2 2.84 -10.51 10.16
C LYS A 2 2.97 -9.91 8.76
N SER A 3 2.15 -10.37 7.82
CA SER A 3 2.08 -9.81 6.47
C SER A 3 1.11 -8.62 6.46
N PHE A 4 1.49 -7.57 5.74
CA PHE A 4 0.73 -6.35 5.56
C PHE A 4 0.38 -6.17 4.10
N ARG A 5 -0.82 -5.67 3.85
CA ARG A 5 -1.21 -5.15 2.55
C ARG A 5 -0.54 -3.79 2.35
N MET A 6 0.17 -3.62 1.24
CA MET A 6 0.88 -2.40 0.88
C MET A 6 0.48 -1.93 -0.52
N ILE A 7 0.56 -0.62 -0.74
CA ILE A 7 0.24 0.03 -2.00
C ILE A 7 1.43 0.90 -2.41
N ALA A 8 2.02 0.60 -3.56
CA ALA A 8 3.01 1.45 -4.20
C ALA A 8 2.31 2.37 -5.22
N LYS A 9 2.46 3.68 -5.05
CA LYS A 9 2.00 4.67 -6.04
C LYS A 9 3.05 4.88 -7.10
N THR A 10 2.65 5.04 -8.36
CA THR A 10 3.57 5.30 -9.48
C THR A 10 3.00 6.32 -10.45
N PHE A 11 3.83 6.74 -11.41
CA PHE A 11 3.41 7.57 -12.53
C PHE A 11 2.47 6.81 -13.46
N TYR A 12 1.72 7.56 -14.26
CA TYR A 12 0.85 6.97 -15.27
C TYR A 12 1.70 6.23 -16.31
N TRP A 13 1.28 5.02 -16.70
CA TRP A 13 1.98 4.07 -17.60
C TRP A 13 3.15 3.30 -17.00
N PHE A 14 3.54 3.56 -15.74
CA PHE A 14 4.64 2.85 -15.09
C PHE A 14 4.17 1.67 -14.23
N GLU A 15 2.87 1.37 -14.25
CA GLU A 15 2.29 0.32 -13.41
C GLU A 15 2.89 -1.06 -13.69
N ASP A 16 3.13 -1.41 -14.95
CA ASP A 16 3.69 -2.71 -15.31
C ASP A 16 5.19 -2.83 -14.95
N ILE A 17 5.94 -1.74 -15.11
CA ILE A 17 7.36 -1.69 -14.75
C ILE A 17 7.50 -1.84 -13.22
N LEU A 18 6.71 -1.07 -12.46
CA LEU A 18 6.67 -1.16 -11.01
C LEU A 18 6.27 -2.56 -10.53
N MET A 19 5.26 -3.17 -11.17
CA MET A 19 4.85 -4.55 -10.86
C MET A 19 6.02 -5.53 -11.06
N GLN A 20 6.76 -5.41 -12.15
CA GLN A 20 7.92 -6.27 -12.42
C GLN A 20 9.04 -6.07 -11.38
N GLU A 21 9.35 -4.83 -11.00
CA GLU A 21 10.32 -4.57 -9.91
C GLU A 21 9.87 -5.24 -8.60
N ILE A 22 8.60 -5.08 -8.22
CA ILE A 22 8.03 -5.64 -6.99
C ILE A 22 8.04 -7.18 -7.01
N LYS A 23 7.71 -7.80 -8.14
CA LYS A 23 7.80 -9.26 -8.32
C LYS A 23 9.24 -9.76 -8.21
N THR A 24 10.18 -9.04 -8.82
CA THR A 24 11.61 -9.38 -8.77
C THR A 24 12.16 -9.32 -7.35
N LEU A 25 11.67 -8.39 -6.53
CA LEU A 25 12.04 -8.31 -5.11
C LEU A 25 11.49 -9.47 -4.25
N GLY A 26 10.52 -10.24 -4.78
CA GLY A 26 9.91 -11.40 -4.12
C GLY A 26 8.59 -11.12 -3.41
N ALA A 27 7.83 -10.10 -3.82
CA ALA A 27 6.54 -9.80 -3.21
C ALA A 27 5.47 -10.87 -3.50
N ALA A 28 4.56 -11.08 -2.55
CA ALA A 28 3.40 -11.95 -2.72
C ALA A 28 2.17 -11.15 -3.20
N ASP A 29 1.27 -11.82 -3.92
CA ASP A 29 -0.06 -11.30 -4.33
C ASP A 29 -0.02 -9.90 -4.99
N VAL A 30 0.87 -9.74 -5.97
CA VAL A 30 1.04 -8.47 -6.69
C VAL A 30 -0.13 -8.23 -7.66
N LYS A 31 -0.85 -7.13 -7.48
CA LYS A 31 -2.00 -6.70 -8.31
C LYS A 31 -1.81 -5.29 -8.83
N THR A 32 -1.83 -5.15 -10.14
CA THR A 32 -1.77 -3.85 -10.82
C THR A 32 -3.13 -3.15 -10.80
N GLN A 33 -3.13 -1.85 -10.50
CA GLN A 33 -4.32 -0.98 -10.55
C GLN A 33 -3.95 0.36 -11.18
N LYS A 34 -4.93 1.21 -11.50
CA LYS A 34 -4.68 2.51 -12.13
C LYS A 34 -3.78 3.39 -11.24
N ARG A 35 -2.57 3.70 -11.72
CA ARG A 35 -1.51 4.47 -11.03
C ARG A 35 -0.99 3.86 -9.73
N MET A 36 -1.20 2.57 -9.50
CA MET A 36 -0.67 1.90 -8.30
C MET A 36 -0.54 0.39 -8.44
N VAL A 37 0.35 -0.19 -7.65
CA VAL A 37 0.49 -1.64 -7.50
C VAL A 37 0.26 -2.01 -6.05
N GLU A 38 -0.62 -2.97 -5.83
CA GLU A 38 -0.92 -3.55 -4.53
C GLU A 38 -0.13 -4.84 -4.35
N PHE A 39 0.44 -5.07 -3.17
CA PHE A 39 1.21 -6.27 -2.87
C PHE A 39 1.19 -6.57 -1.37
N TYR A 40 1.61 -7.77 -0.99
CA TYR A 40 1.70 -8.21 0.40
C TYR A 40 3.16 -8.47 0.79
N GLY A 41 3.51 -8.11 2.01
CA GLY A 41 4.86 -8.32 2.56
C GLY A 41 4.93 -8.03 4.05
N ASP A 42 6.01 -8.47 4.68
CA ASP A 42 6.26 -8.20 6.09
C ASP A 42 6.93 -6.83 6.30
N LEU A 43 7.28 -6.51 7.55
CA LEU A 43 7.95 -5.25 7.88
C LEU A 43 9.34 -5.15 7.22
N GLY A 44 10.10 -6.25 7.17
CA GLY A 44 11.39 -6.29 6.50
C GLY A 44 11.26 -6.02 5.00
N PHE A 45 10.25 -6.64 4.36
CA PHE A 45 9.92 -6.36 2.97
C PHE A 45 9.53 -4.90 2.74
N MET A 46 8.76 -4.29 3.65
CA MET A 46 8.42 -2.87 3.53
C MET A 46 9.68 -1.99 3.45
N TYR A 47 10.69 -2.22 4.29
CA TYR A 47 11.96 -1.48 4.20
C TYR A 47 12.71 -1.77 2.91
N LYS A 48 12.78 -3.04 2.50
CA LYS A 48 13.42 -3.46 1.24
C LYS A 48 12.82 -2.75 0.04
N VAL A 49 11.50 -2.66 -0.02
CA VAL A 49 10.76 -2.04 -1.13
C VAL A 49 10.95 -0.52 -1.14
N ASN A 50 10.91 0.13 0.03
CA ASN A 50 11.18 1.58 0.12
C ASN A 50 12.60 1.95 -0.32
N TYR A 51 13.57 1.05 -0.13
CA TYR A 51 14.95 1.26 -0.54
C TYR A 51 15.20 0.87 -2.01
N GLY A 52 14.59 -0.22 -2.47
CA GLY A 52 14.94 -0.87 -3.74
C GLY A 52 14.15 -0.43 -4.96
N LEU A 53 12.94 0.12 -4.79
CA LEU A 53 12.13 0.54 -5.92
C LEU A 53 12.55 1.91 -6.43
N ARG A 54 12.72 2.02 -7.76
CA ARG A 54 13.09 3.29 -8.42
C ARG A 54 11.89 3.93 -9.12
N THR A 55 10.87 3.13 -9.45
CA THR A 55 9.68 3.59 -10.18
C THR A 55 8.49 3.95 -9.27
N ALA A 56 8.59 3.68 -7.97
CA ALA A 56 7.58 4.03 -7.00
C ALA A 56 7.78 5.44 -6.45
N LEU A 57 6.68 6.18 -6.30
CA LEU A 57 6.64 7.50 -5.67
C LEU A 57 6.57 7.41 -4.15
N ARG A 58 5.82 6.44 -3.64
CA ARG A 58 5.62 6.20 -2.20
C ARG A 58 5.01 4.83 -1.95
N ILE A 59 5.38 4.23 -0.83
CA ILE A 59 4.79 3.00 -0.31
C ILE A 59 3.86 3.34 0.84
N GLN A 60 2.62 2.85 0.77
CA GLN A 60 1.59 3.10 1.77
C GLN A 60 1.12 1.78 2.36
N GLN A 61 1.10 1.68 3.68
CA GLN A 61 0.39 0.62 4.39
C GLN A 61 -0.99 1.18 4.82
N PRO A 62 -2.10 0.74 4.20
CA PRO A 62 -3.44 1.16 4.62
C PRO A 62 -3.71 0.65 6.05
N ILE A 63 -4.12 1.56 6.94
CA ILE A 63 -4.40 1.22 8.34
C ILE A 63 -5.84 0.71 8.49
N LEU A 64 -6.79 1.37 7.82
CA LEU A 64 -8.22 1.07 7.87
C LEU A 64 -8.87 1.46 6.54
N THR A 65 -9.84 0.67 6.09
CA THR A 65 -10.71 0.98 4.95
C THR A 65 -12.15 0.95 5.44
N PHE A 66 -12.89 2.05 5.26
CA PHE A 66 -14.28 2.14 5.68
C PHE A 66 -15.07 3.03 4.73
N SER A 67 -16.38 2.77 4.63
CA SER A 67 -17.32 3.66 3.95
C SER A 67 -17.86 4.67 4.96
N ALA A 68 -17.91 5.94 4.58
CA ALA A 68 -18.56 6.98 5.37
C ALA A 68 -19.52 7.73 4.45
N LYS A 69 -20.82 7.69 4.78
CA LYS A 69 -21.87 8.36 4.00
C LYS A 69 -22.17 9.76 4.53
N ASN A 70 -22.01 9.95 5.84
CA ASN A 70 -22.32 11.21 6.53
C ASN A 70 -21.11 11.66 7.36
N ASN A 71 -20.99 12.98 7.59
CA ASN A 71 -19.85 13.57 8.30
C ASN A 71 -19.68 13.00 9.72
N HIS A 72 -20.79 12.75 10.42
CA HIS A 72 -20.77 12.15 11.76
C HIS A 72 -20.12 10.74 11.77
N GLN A 73 -20.40 9.91 10.75
CA GLN A 73 -19.80 8.58 10.64
C GLN A 73 -18.29 8.67 10.38
N PHE A 74 -17.85 9.64 9.59
CA PHE A 74 -16.44 9.89 9.32
C PHE A 74 -15.68 10.28 10.60
N THR A 75 -16.18 11.26 11.35
CA THR A 75 -15.54 11.72 12.60
C THR A 75 -15.43 10.60 13.64
N LEU A 76 -16.48 9.80 13.80
CA LEU A 76 -16.47 8.64 14.70
C LEU A 76 -15.40 7.62 14.30
N ARG A 77 -15.30 7.28 13.01
CA ARG A 77 -14.31 6.31 12.51
C ARG A 77 -12.88 6.82 12.67
N ILE A 78 -12.63 8.11 12.45
CA ILE A 78 -11.32 8.73 12.74
C ILE A 78 -11.00 8.66 14.24
N ARG A 79 -11.97 8.93 15.11
CA ARG A 79 -11.76 8.84 16.56
C ARG A 79 -11.36 7.43 16.99
N ILE A 80 -11.96 6.40 16.40
CA ILE A 80 -11.58 5.00 16.63
C ILE A 80 -10.16 4.73 16.13
N MET A 81 -9.79 5.23 14.95
CA MET A 81 -8.44 5.09 14.41
C MET A 81 -7.36 5.66 15.35
N ARG A 82 -7.61 6.84 15.95
CA ARG A 82 -6.68 7.45 16.91
C ARG A 82 -6.44 6.61 18.17
N ARG A 83 -7.37 5.72 18.54
CA ARG A 83 -7.27 4.83 19.70
C ARG A 83 -6.60 3.49 19.41
N LEU A 84 -6.40 3.16 18.13
CA LEU A 84 -5.77 1.91 17.68
C LEU A 84 -4.26 2.05 17.45
N LYS A 85 -3.72 3.27 17.57
CA LYS A 85 -2.29 3.53 17.70
C LYS A 85 -1.90 3.48 19.17
#